data_AF-A0A1U7CRK2-F1
#
_entry.id   AF-A0A1U7CRK2-F1
#
_cell.length_a   1.000
_cell.length_b   1.000
_cell.length_c   1.000
_cell.angle_alpha   90.00
_cell.angle_beta   90.00
_cell.angle_gamma   90.00
#
_symmetry.space_group_name_H-M   'P 1'
#
loop_
_entity.id
_entity.type
_entity.pdbx_description
1 polymer ?
#
loop_
_entity_poly.entity_id
_entity_poly.type
_entity_poly.pdbx_seq_one_letter_code
_entity_poly.pdbx_strand_id
1 'polypeptide(L)'
;MIALLRKETALALLLTGLVGCGGGEAMDGPPPGPGGPPGNPAIKKIMVKLAKGPQSLTETIGKELNETPPPWETIQTQSKDYVHESGELVKQEPKKGSKESWEKLTAAWLVSAGELDAAAQAKDQAAAKVAHDALKNSCKECHQAHRTMGPPGGPGGPGSGPPPA
;
A
#
# COMPACT_ATOMS: atom_id res chain seq x y z
N MET A 1 13.75 -8.12 -40.34
CA MET A 1 14.95 -8.93 -40.07
C MET A 1 15.96 -8.04 -39.37
N ILE A 2 16.36 -8.42 -38.15
CA ILE A 2 17.70 -8.31 -37.51
C ILE A 2 17.46 -8.46 -36.01
N ALA A 3 17.76 -9.66 -35.54
CA ALA A 3 17.86 -10.03 -34.14
C ALA A 3 19.23 -9.61 -33.59
N LEU A 4 19.32 -9.26 -32.31
CA LEU A 4 20.54 -9.33 -31.50
C LEU A 4 20.13 -9.35 -30.03
N LEU A 5 19.87 -10.56 -29.49
CA LEU A 5 20.80 -11.30 -28.62
C LEU A 5 21.34 -10.47 -27.45
N ARG A 6 20.70 -10.60 -26.28
CA ARG A 6 21.38 -10.40 -25.00
C ARG A 6 21.66 -11.77 -24.38
N LYS A 7 22.96 -12.02 -24.20
CA LYS A 7 23.60 -13.22 -23.72
C LYS A 7 23.20 -13.56 -22.29
N GLU A 8 23.18 -14.87 -22.09
CA GLU A 8 23.04 -15.63 -20.86
C GLU A 8 24.18 -15.32 -19.87
N THR A 9 23.87 -15.45 -18.58
CA THR A 9 24.89 -15.79 -17.58
C THR A 9 24.26 -16.75 -16.60
N ALA A 10 24.51 -18.04 -16.81
CA ALA A 10 24.32 -19.07 -15.82
C ALA A 10 25.46 -18.96 -14.79
N LEU A 11 25.13 -19.03 -13.50
CA LEU A 11 26.02 -19.66 -12.53
C LEU A 11 25.19 -20.26 -11.39
N ALA A 12 25.16 -21.59 -11.38
CA ALA A 12 24.70 -22.40 -10.29
C ALA A 12 25.70 -22.35 -9.13
N LEU A 13 25.19 -22.24 -7.90
CA LEU A 13 25.90 -22.68 -6.70
C LEU A 13 24.89 -23.36 -5.77
N LEU A 14 24.97 -24.69 -5.79
CA LEU A 14 24.51 -25.59 -4.73
C LEU A 14 25.22 -25.23 -3.42
N LEU A 15 24.48 -25.16 -2.31
CA LEU A 15 24.99 -25.61 -1.02
C LEU A 15 23.82 -25.87 -0.04
N THR A 16 23.77 -27.14 0.33
CA THR A 16 22.98 -27.82 1.36
C THR A 16 23.14 -27.16 2.73
N GLY A 17 22.05 -27.07 3.51
CA GLY A 17 22.11 -26.54 4.87
C GLY A 17 20.93 -26.96 5.76
N LEU A 18 21.11 -28.08 6.46
CA LEU A 18 20.51 -28.54 7.72
C LEU A 18 19.03 -28.28 8.06
N VAL A 19 18.35 -29.42 8.20
CA VAL A 19 17.33 -29.72 9.22
C VAL A 19 17.73 -29.15 10.59
N GLY A 20 16.84 -28.33 11.15
CA GLY A 20 16.82 -27.95 12.56
C GLY A 20 15.39 -28.01 13.09
N CYS A 21 14.99 -29.16 13.61
CA CYS A 21 13.85 -29.28 14.53
C CYS A 21 14.32 -28.87 15.93
N GLY A 22 14.08 -27.62 16.34
CA GLY A 22 13.95 -27.23 17.75
C GLY A 22 12.47 -26.94 17.99
N GLY A 23 11.78 -27.60 18.93
CA GLY A 23 11.77 -27.19 20.33
C GLY A 23 11.11 -25.80 20.41
N GLY A 24 9.81 -25.64 20.64
CA GLY A 24 9.09 -26.15 21.79
C GLY A 24 9.04 -25.09 22.88
N GLU A 25 8.47 -23.91 22.59
CA GLU A 25 8.09 -22.92 23.62
C GLU A 25 6.72 -22.33 23.24
N ALA A 26 5.69 -22.82 23.94
CA ALA A 26 4.40 -22.17 24.00
C ALA A 26 4.59 -20.83 24.71
N MET A 27 4.65 -19.75 23.93
CA MET A 27 4.61 -18.40 24.47
C MET A 27 3.16 -18.12 24.88
N ASP A 28 2.87 -18.32 26.16
CA ASP A 28 1.80 -17.64 26.89
C ASP A 28 2.02 -16.13 26.76
N GLY A 29 1.55 -15.58 25.65
CA GLY A 29 1.64 -14.15 25.37
C GLY A 29 0.85 -13.36 26.40
N PRO A 30 1.34 -12.19 26.83
CA PRO A 30 0.59 -11.32 27.74
C PRO A 30 -0.78 -10.98 27.14
N PRO A 31 -1.82 -10.81 27.96
CA PRO A 31 -3.16 -10.47 27.49
C PRO A 31 -3.11 -9.20 26.63
N PRO A 32 -3.99 -9.07 25.62
CA PRO A 32 -4.04 -7.89 24.76
C PRO A 32 -4.24 -6.65 25.62
N GLY A 33 -3.19 -5.84 25.73
CA GLY A 33 -3.21 -4.58 26.46
C GLY A 33 -4.21 -3.59 25.83
N PRO A 34 -4.80 -2.70 26.64
CA PRO A 34 -5.77 -1.74 26.15
C PRO A 34 -5.09 -0.76 25.18
N GLY A 35 -5.65 -0.66 23.98
CA GLY A 35 -5.51 0.46 23.04
C GLY A 35 -4.12 1.09 22.93
N GLY A 36 -3.32 0.61 21.97
CA GLY A 36 -2.10 1.32 21.55
C GLY A 36 -2.38 2.80 21.25
N PRO A 37 -1.34 3.67 21.34
CA PRO A 37 -1.50 5.11 21.21
C PRO A 37 -2.31 5.49 19.96
N PRO A 38 -3.21 6.49 20.05
CA PRO A 38 -4.06 6.89 18.93
C PRO A 38 -3.20 7.22 17.71
N GLY A 39 -3.67 6.89 16.50
CA GLY A 39 -2.96 7.11 15.22
C GLY A 39 -2.61 8.58 14.95
N ASN A 40 -1.67 8.88 14.04
CA ASN A 40 -1.38 10.27 13.64
C ASN A 40 -2.59 10.78 12.82
N PRO A 41 -3.31 11.83 13.26
CA PRO A 41 -4.51 12.29 12.57
C PRO A 41 -4.21 12.78 11.14
N ALA A 42 -3.04 13.35 10.89
CA ALA A 42 -2.63 13.78 9.55
C ALA A 42 -2.41 12.58 8.61
N ILE A 43 -1.64 11.57 9.05
CA ILE A 43 -1.46 10.31 8.31
C ILE A 43 -2.82 9.66 8.02
N LYS A 44 -3.72 9.60 9.01
CA LYS A 44 -5.05 9.03 8.84
C LYS A 44 -5.85 9.78 7.78
N LYS A 45 -5.83 11.12 7.78
CA LYS A 45 -6.54 11.94 6.79
C LYS A 45 -6.03 11.66 5.37
N ILE A 46 -4.71 11.66 5.19
CA ILE A 46 -4.04 11.37 3.91
C ILE A 46 -4.43 9.97 3.41
N MET A 47 -4.29 8.95 4.26
CA MET A 47 -4.59 7.56 3.91
C MET A 47 -6.07 7.32 3.60
N VAL A 48 -6.98 8.06 4.23
CA VAL A 48 -8.41 8.00 3.90
C VAL A 48 -8.65 8.49 2.47
N LYS A 49 -8.08 9.63 2.10
CA LYS A 49 -8.22 10.19 0.75
C LYS A 49 -7.56 9.29 -0.30
N LEU A 50 -6.35 8.80 -0.02
CA LEU A 50 -5.60 7.98 -0.97
C LEU A 50 -6.22 6.59 -1.19
N ALA A 51 -6.65 5.90 -0.13
CA ALA A 51 -6.88 4.44 -0.22
C ALA A 51 -8.09 3.89 0.57
N LYS A 52 -8.89 4.72 1.28
CA LYS A 52 -10.04 4.20 2.05
C LYS A 52 -11.36 4.35 1.30
N GLY A 53 -11.91 3.22 0.88
CA GLY A 53 -13.27 3.13 0.35
C GLY A 53 -13.38 3.48 -1.13
N PRO A 54 -14.60 3.39 -1.70
CA PRO A 54 -14.82 3.44 -3.15
C PRO A 54 -14.58 4.83 -3.76
N GLN A 55 -14.55 5.87 -2.94
CA GLN A 55 -14.25 7.25 -3.36
C GLN A 55 -12.79 7.64 -3.15
N SER A 56 -11.94 6.70 -2.72
CA SER A 56 -10.52 6.97 -2.60
C SER A 56 -9.87 7.14 -3.98
N LEU A 57 -8.77 7.90 -4.04
CA LEU A 57 -8.06 8.12 -5.29
C LEU A 57 -7.56 6.81 -5.91
N THR A 58 -7.10 5.85 -5.10
CA THR A 58 -6.66 4.53 -5.60
C THR A 58 -7.81 3.80 -6.29
N GLU A 59 -9.00 3.74 -5.69
CA GLU A 59 -10.15 3.02 -6.27
C GLU A 59 -10.73 3.73 -7.50
N THR A 60 -10.86 5.07 -7.43
CA THR A 60 -11.42 5.88 -8.53
C THR A 60 -10.52 5.86 -9.77
N ILE A 61 -9.21 6.13 -9.61
CA ILE A 61 -8.24 6.04 -10.71
C ILE A 61 -8.23 4.62 -11.30
N GLY A 62 -8.23 3.59 -10.45
CA GLY A 62 -8.21 2.19 -10.90
C GLY A 62 -9.44 1.82 -11.74
N LYS A 63 -10.63 2.31 -11.35
CA LYS A 63 -11.86 2.15 -12.13
C LYS A 63 -11.77 2.90 -13.45
N GLU A 64 -11.40 4.17 -13.42
CA GLU A 64 -11.35 5.06 -14.59
C GLU A 64 -10.33 4.57 -15.64
N LEU A 65 -9.19 4.03 -15.20
CA LEU A 65 -8.20 3.39 -16.08
C LEU A 65 -8.74 2.16 -16.83
N ASN A 66 -9.91 1.62 -16.46
CA ASN A 66 -10.55 0.50 -17.18
C ASN A 66 -11.66 0.95 -18.13
N GLU A 67 -11.98 2.24 -18.18
CA GLU A 67 -12.94 2.79 -19.14
C GLU A 67 -12.33 2.91 -20.54
N THR A 68 -13.18 3.07 -21.58
CA THR A 68 -12.74 3.17 -22.98
C THR A 68 -13.53 4.25 -23.73
N PRO A 69 -12.92 5.41 -24.03
CA PRO A 69 -11.58 5.83 -23.60
C PRO A 69 -11.54 6.14 -22.09
N PRO A 70 -10.39 5.98 -21.41
CA PRO A 70 -10.24 6.47 -20.03
C PRO A 70 -10.53 7.99 -19.94
N PRO A 71 -11.18 8.47 -18.87
CA PRO A 71 -11.45 9.90 -18.67
C PRO A 71 -10.19 10.64 -18.26
N TRP A 72 -9.28 10.86 -19.21
CA TRP A 72 -7.92 11.33 -18.96
C TRP A 72 -7.83 12.64 -18.18
N GLU A 73 -8.71 13.61 -18.42
CA GLU A 73 -8.69 14.88 -17.68
C GLU A 73 -8.95 14.67 -16.18
N THR A 74 -9.86 13.75 -15.85
CA THR A 74 -10.15 13.33 -14.48
C THR A 74 -8.95 12.60 -13.87
N ILE A 75 -8.41 11.59 -14.57
CA ILE A 75 -7.25 10.81 -14.10
C ILE A 75 -6.03 11.70 -13.89
N GLN A 76 -5.78 12.67 -14.78
CA GLN A 76 -4.68 13.64 -14.66
C GLN A 76 -4.83 14.56 -13.46
N THR A 77 -6.06 14.92 -13.09
CA THR A 77 -6.32 15.72 -11.88
C THR A 77 -6.14 14.86 -10.62
N GLN A 78 -6.72 13.66 -10.62
CA GLN A 78 -6.64 12.73 -9.49
C GLN A 78 -5.20 12.26 -9.22
N SER A 79 -4.39 12.01 -10.25
CA SER A 79 -3.00 11.58 -10.10
C SER A 79 -2.10 12.69 -9.55
N LYS A 80 -2.30 13.96 -9.96
CA LYS A 80 -1.64 15.11 -9.30
C LYS A 80 -1.99 15.22 -7.83
N ASP A 81 -3.28 15.07 -7.50
CA ASP A 81 -3.74 15.01 -6.12
C ASP A 81 -3.08 13.86 -5.35
N TYR A 82 -2.94 12.70 -5.99
CA TYR A 82 -2.26 11.53 -5.41
C TYR A 82 -0.79 11.82 -5.07
N VAL A 83 -0.06 12.45 -6.00
CA VAL A 83 1.34 12.89 -5.80
C VAL A 83 1.42 13.90 -4.66
N HIS A 84 0.52 14.88 -4.62
CA HIS A 84 0.48 15.89 -3.55
C HIS A 84 0.30 15.25 -2.18
N GLU A 85 -0.71 14.42 -2.00
CA GLU A 85 -1.00 13.73 -0.73
C GLU A 85 0.13 12.76 -0.34
N SER A 86 0.74 12.08 -1.32
CA SER A 86 1.93 11.23 -1.09
C SER A 86 3.13 12.06 -0.63
N GLY A 87 3.31 13.27 -1.16
CA GLY A 87 4.35 14.20 -0.71
C GLY A 87 4.12 14.71 0.72
N GLU A 88 2.86 14.96 1.09
CA GLU A 88 2.51 15.31 2.47
C GLU A 88 2.72 14.14 3.43
N LEU A 89 2.55 12.89 2.98
CA LEU A 89 2.79 11.69 3.77
C LEU A 89 4.26 11.54 4.16
N VAL A 90 5.19 11.76 3.20
CA VAL A 90 6.63 11.65 3.43
C VAL A 90 7.10 12.57 4.58
N LYS A 91 6.45 13.72 4.74
CA LYS A 91 6.75 14.70 5.79
C LYS A 91 6.27 14.30 7.19
N GLN A 92 5.41 13.28 7.29
CA GLN A 92 4.87 12.83 8.57
C GLN A 92 5.86 11.92 9.29
N GLU A 93 5.72 11.81 10.60
CA GLU A 93 6.50 10.84 11.39
C GLU A 93 5.67 9.58 11.69
N PRO A 94 6.28 8.39 11.58
CA PRO A 94 5.60 7.15 11.89
C PRO A 94 5.37 7.01 13.40
N LYS A 95 4.22 6.45 13.81
CA LYS A 95 3.97 6.12 15.23
C LYS A 95 4.53 4.76 15.66
N LYS A 96 4.89 3.93 14.69
CA LYS A 96 5.41 2.57 14.86
C LYS A 96 6.51 2.36 13.83
N GLY A 97 7.55 1.60 14.16
CA GLY A 97 8.66 1.34 13.27
C GLY A 97 9.68 2.49 13.27
N SER A 98 10.75 2.36 12.49
CA SER A 98 11.81 3.37 12.44
C SER A 98 11.47 4.50 11.47
N LYS A 99 12.03 5.69 11.74
CA LYS A 99 11.98 6.82 10.81
C LYS A 99 12.62 6.48 9.46
N GLU A 100 13.73 5.75 9.48
CA GLU A 100 14.42 5.29 8.27
C GLU A 100 13.55 4.40 7.39
N SER A 101 12.84 3.41 7.95
CA SER A 101 11.96 2.56 7.14
C SER A 101 10.75 3.34 6.62
N TRP A 102 10.27 4.33 7.38
CA TRP A 102 9.20 5.22 6.92
C TRP A 102 9.63 6.07 5.73
N GLU A 103 10.77 6.76 5.84
CA GLU A 103 11.33 7.58 4.75
C GLU A 103 11.54 6.74 3.50
N LYS A 104 12.13 5.55 3.64
CA LYS A 104 12.36 4.63 2.52
C LYS A 104 11.04 4.23 1.83
N LEU A 105 10.06 3.75 2.60
CA LEU A 105 8.82 3.21 2.04
C LEU A 105 7.92 4.32 1.47
N THR A 106 7.84 5.47 2.15
CA THR A 106 7.04 6.60 1.66
C THR A 106 7.69 7.31 0.48
N ALA A 107 9.03 7.37 0.40
CA ALA A 107 9.72 7.87 -0.78
C ALA A 107 9.51 6.95 -2.00
N ALA A 108 9.61 5.63 -1.82
CA ALA A 108 9.31 4.67 -2.88
C ALA A 108 7.85 4.79 -3.36
N TRP A 109 6.91 4.96 -2.43
CA TRP A 109 5.49 5.22 -2.74
C TRP A 109 5.31 6.51 -3.56
N LEU A 110 5.98 7.59 -3.15
CA LEU A 110 5.93 8.87 -3.86
C LEU A 110 6.50 8.75 -5.28
N VAL A 111 7.55 7.96 -5.48
CA VAL A 111 8.09 7.67 -6.82
C VAL A 111 7.03 7.01 -7.69
N SER A 112 6.38 5.93 -7.22
CA SER A 112 5.31 5.27 -7.98
C SER A 112 4.09 6.16 -8.22
N ALA A 113 3.77 7.07 -7.30
CA ALA A 113 2.74 8.09 -7.51
C ALA A 113 3.14 9.06 -8.65
N GLY A 114 4.41 9.47 -8.70
CA GLY A 114 4.95 10.28 -9.79
C GLY A 114 4.94 9.55 -11.13
N GLU A 115 5.24 8.25 -11.16
CA GLU A 115 5.13 7.42 -12.36
C GLU A 115 3.69 7.32 -12.85
N LEU A 116 2.72 7.20 -11.94
CA LEU A 116 1.30 7.22 -12.28
C LEU A 116 0.87 8.56 -12.88
N ASP A 117 1.26 9.68 -12.28
CA ASP A 117 0.96 11.01 -12.84
C ASP A 117 1.62 11.19 -14.22
N ALA A 118 2.90 10.85 -14.37
CA ALA A 118 3.59 10.94 -15.64
C ALA A 118 2.90 10.13 -16.75
N ALA A 119 2.49 8.89 -16.45
CA ALA A 119 1.74 8.05 -17.38
C ALA A 119 0.35 8.62 -17.69
N ALA A 120 -0.35 9.19 -16.70
CA ALA A 120 -1.63 9.86 -16.89
C ALA A 120 -1.50 11.12 -17.77
N GLN A 121 -0.46 11.94 -17.57
CA GLN A 121 -0.18 13.10 -18.42
C GLN A 121 0.11 12.66 -19.86
N ALA A 122 0.82 11.54 -20.04
CA ALA A 122 1.11 10.94 -21.34
C ALA A 122 -0.09 10.20 -21.97
N LYS A 123 -1.19 10.02 -21.23
CA LYS A 123 -2.37 9.20 -21.63
C LYS A 123 -1.98 7.76 -21.98
N ASP A 124 -0.96 7.23 -21.30
CA ASP A 124 -0.50 5.85 -21.46
C ASP A 124 -1.22 4.94 -20.47
N GLN A 125 -2.26 4.25 -20.94
CA GLN A 125 -3.08 3.36 -20.12
C GLN A 125 -2.30 2.15 -19.60
N ALA A 126 -1.33 1.63 -20.37
CA ALA A 126 -0.55 0.48 -19.94
C ALA A 126 0.43 0.90 -18.83
N ALA A 127 1.18 1.98 -19.03
CA ALA A 127 2.09 2.51 -18.01
C ALA A 127 1.35 2.96 -16.75
N ALA A 128 0.19 3.61 -16.89
CA ALA A 128 -0.62 4.04 -15.75
C ALA A 128 -1.13 2.86 -14.93
N LYS A 129 -1.55 1.75 -15.57
CA LYS A 129 -1.94 0.52 -14.88
C LYS A 129 -0.77 -0.13 -14.13
N VAL A 130 0.41 -0.18 -14.75
CA VAL A 130 1.62 -0.70 -14.09
C VAL A 130 1.98 0.11 -12.85
N ALA A 131 2.00 1.44 -12.95
CA ALA A 131 2.29 2.33 -11.83
C ALA A 131 1.20 2.22 -10.72
N HIS A 132 -0.07 2.13 -11.11
CA HIS A 132 -1.19 1.94 -10.18
C HIS A 132 -1.09 0.62 -9.40
N ASP A 133 -0.74 -0.47 -10.07
CA ASP A 133 -0.53 -1.76 -9.40
C ASP A 133 0.71 -1.77 -8.51
N ALA A 134 1.78 -1.05 -8.87
CA ALA A 134 2.95 -0.87 -8.00
C ALA A 134 2.56 -0.19 -6.67
N LEU A 135 1.75 0.88 -6.73
CA LEU A 135 1.18 1.52 -5.54
C LEU A 135 0.39 0.52 -4.68
N LYS A 136 -0.54 -0.22 -5.27
CA LYS A 136 -1.35 -1.23 -4.56
C LYS A 136 -0.50 -2.30 -3.88
N ASN A 137 0.56 -2.76 -4.54
CA ASN A 137 1.42 -3.82 -4.01
C ASN A 137 2.29 -3.34 -2.85
N SER A 138 2.59 -2.05 -2.74
CA SER A 138 3.39 -1.49 -1.64
C SER A 138 2.60 -1.26 -0.33
N CYS A 139 1.26 -1.37 -0.36
CA CYS A 139 0.39 -1.10 0.80
C CYS A 139 0.74 -1.98 2.01
N LYS A 140 0.98 -3.27 1.78
CA LYS A 140 1.13 -4.26 2.85
C LYS A 140 2.40 -4.02 3.67
N GLU A 141 3.53 -3.80 3.01
CA GLU A 141 4.82 -3.60 3.66
C GLU A 141 4.80 -2.36 4.55
N CYS A 142 4.34 -1.22 4.01
CA CYS A 142 4.21 0.02 4.78
C CYS A 142 3.25 -0.14 5.96
N HIS A 143 2.07 -0.74 5.76
CA HIS A 143 1.12 -0.96 6.85
C HIS A 143 1.66 -1.89 7.94
N GLN A 144 2.37 -2.97 7.58
CA GLN A 144 2.94 -3.88 8.57
C GLN A 144 3.98 -3.18 9.45
N ALA A 145 4.84 -2.36 8.85
CA ALA A 145 5.87 -1.62 9.56
C ALA A 145 5.29 -0.49 10.43
N HIS A 146 4.30 0.25 9.93
CA HIS A 146 3.97 1.57 10.46
C HIS A 146 2.53 1.77 10.92
N ARG A 147 1.61 0.85 10.59
CA ARG A 147 0.23 0.92 11.07
C ARG A 147 0.11 0.19 12.40
N THR A 148 -0.43 0.88 13.39
CA THR A 148 -1.04 0.22 14.55
C THR A 148 -2.36 -0.38 14.08
N MET A 149 -2.34 -1.65 13.68
CA MET A 149 -3.57 -2.41 13.55
C MET A 149 -4.17 -2.49 14.95
N GLY A 150 -5.29 -1.80 15.18
CA GLY A 150 -6.16 -2.15 16.30
C GLY A 150 -6.53 -3.63 16.20
N PRO A 151 -6.91 -4.28 17.31
CA PRO A 151 -7.26 -5.69 17.29
C PRO A 151 -8.26 -5.98 16.16
N PRO A 152 -8.10 -7.08 15.40
CA PRO A 152 -9.05 -7.49 14.39
C PRO A 152 -10.38 -7.82 15.08
N GLY A 153 -11.27 -6.84 15.20
CA GLY A 153 -12.55 -6.99 15.89
C GLY A 153 -12.89 -5.81 16.79
N GLY A 154 -13.37 -4.71 16.20
CA GLY A 154 -14.33 -3.83 16.85
C GLY A 154 -15.72 -4.18 16.30
N PRO A 155 -16.68 -4.64 17.11
CA PRO A 155 -17.95 -5.14 16.60
C PRO A 155 -18.80 -4.01 16.02
N GLY A 156 -18.75 -3.87 14.71
CA GLY A 156 -19.92 -3.55 13.89
C GLY A 156 -20.73 -4.81 13.60
N GLY A 157 -21.03 -5.60 14.65
CA GLY A 157 -21.93 -6.74 14.52
C GLY A 157 -23.35 -6.22 14.26
N PRO A 158 -24.08 -6.75 13.26
CA PRO A 158 -25.47 -6.39 13.05
C PRO A 158 -26.26 -6.72 14.33
N GLY A 159 -27.11 -5.78 14.75
CA GLY A 159 -28.00 -5.96 15.88
C GLY A 159 -28.85 -7.21 15.73
N SER A 160 -28.52 -8.25 16.48
CA SER A 160 -29.44 -9.32 16.85
C SER A 160 -30.09 -8.94 18.17
N GLY A 161 -30.94 -7.91 18.14
CA GLY A 161 -31.96 -7.74 19.16
C GLY A 161 -33.05 -8.79 18.92
N PRO A 162 -33.59 -9.46 19.96
CA PRO A 162 -34.73 -10.34 19.78
C PRO A 162 -35.95 -9.52 19.28
N PRO A 163 -36.84 -10.10 18.46
CA PRO A 163 -38.08 -9.42 18.10
C PRO A 163 -38.91 -9.16 19.37
N PRO A 164 -39.63 -8.03 19.44
CA PRO A 164 -40.55 -7.79 20.56
C PRO A 164 -41.63 -8.88 20.59
N ALA A 165 -42.01 -9.26 21.81
CA ALA A 165 -43.07 -10.22 22.11
C ALA A 165 -44.45 -9.73 21.67
#